data_AF-A0A660UWS0-F1
#
_entry.id   AF-A0A660UWS0-F1
#
_cell.length_a   1.000
_cell.length_b   1.000
_cell.length_c   1.000
_cell.angle_alpha   90.00
_cell.angle_beta   90.00
_cell.angle_gamma   90.00
#
_symmetry.space_group_name_H-M   'P 1'
#
loop_
_entity.id
_entity.type
_entity.pdbx_description
1 polymer ?
#
loop_
_entity_poly.entity_id
_entity_poly.type
_entity_poly.pdbx_seq_one_letter_code
_entity_poly.pdbx_strand_id
1 'polypeptide(L)'
;MNVDREAHLRSILKAVSYRLLAAIATATIVFVFTRRIALSIGVGLVESVAKIICYYIHERVWSFIDFGTKKHPLSSLPVSKPLTEDDMDIIKNKLKDLGYIDED
;
A
#
# COMPACT_ATOMS: atom_id res chain seq x y z
N MET A 1 -1.12 22.77 -6.89
CA MET A 1 -0.40 21.54 -7.29
C MET A 1 0.65 21.19 -6.22
N ASN A 2 0.27 20.55 -5.10
CA ASN A 2 1.23 19.93 -4.14
C ASN A 2 0.59 19.02 -3.06
N VAL A 3 -0.71 18.68 -3.16
CA VAL A 3 -1.43 17.99 -2.07
C VAL A 3 -0.99 16.53 -1.93
N ASP A 4 -0.66 15.86 -3.03
CA ASP A 4 -0.36 14.43 -3.04
C ASP A 4 0.98 14.10 -2.37
N ARG A 5 2.00 14.95 -2.56
CA ARG A 5 3.33 14.74 -1.96
C ARG A 5 3.30 14.97 -0.45
N GLU A 6 2.54 15.96 0.03
CA GLU A 6 2.31 16.15 1.47
C GLU A 6 1.56 14.97 2.10
N ALA A 7 0.56 14.41 1.41
CA ALA A 7 -0.21 13.27 1.92
C ALA A 7 0.63 12.01 2.09
N HIS A 8 1.52 11.72 1.12
CA HIS A 8 2.44 10.58 1.20
C HIS A 8 3.48 10.75 2.32
N LEU A 9 4.09 11.94 2.45
CA LEU A 9 5.07 12.21 3.49
C LEU A 9 4.46 12.14 4.89
N ARG A 10 3.26 12.69 5.09
CA ARG A 10 2.51 12.60 6.37
C ARG A 10 2.21 11.15 6.73
N SER A 11 1.86 10.31 5.75
CA SER A 11 1.58 8.89 5.98
C SER A 11 2.82 8.10 6.38
N ILE A 12 3.96 8.37 5.73
CA ILE A 12 5.25 7.75 6.07
C ILE A 12 5.67 8.18 7.49
N LEU A 13 5.61 9.47 7.80
CA LEU A 13 5.94 9.99 9.13
C LEU A 13 5.06 9.36 10.20
N LYS A 14 3.74 9.30 9.98
CA LYS A 14 2.79 8.66 10.89
C LYS A 14 3.11 7.18 11.11
N ALA A 15 3.49 6.45 10.06
CA ALA A 15 3.86 5.04 10.15
C ALA A 15 5.16 4.84 10.95
N VAL A 16 6.16 5.70 10.74
CA VAL A 16 7.43 5.65 11.49
C VAL A 16 7.20 5.99 12.97
N SER A 17 6.43 7.05 13.26
CA SER A 17 6.07 7.41 14.64
C SER A 17 5.34 6.27 15.36
N TYR A 18 4.37 5.63 14.69
CA TYR A 18 3.65 4.50 15.26
C TYR A 18 4.56 3.29 15.51
N ARG A 19 5.49 2.99 14.61
CA ARG A 19 6.46 1.88 14.80
C ARG A 19 7.41 2.13 15.97
N LEU A 20 7.91 3.36 16.13
CA LEU A 20 8.76 3.72 17.26
C LEU A 20 8.00 3.62 18.58
N LEU A 21 6.77 4.13 18.64
CA LEU A 21 5.93 4.03 19.83
C LEU A 21 5.64 2.58 20.20
N ALA A 22 5.33 1.73 19.21
CA ALA A 22 5.08 0.32 19.44
C ALA A 22 6.33 -0.41 19.99
N ALA A 23 7.50 -0.16 19.41
CA ALA A 23 8.76 -0.75 19.89
C ALA A 23 9.08 -0.31 21.34
N ILE A 24 8.87 0.97 21.66
CA ILE A 24 9.06 1.50 23.02
C ILE A 24 8.06 0.85 23.98
N ALA A 25 6.79 0.69 23.58
CA ALA A 25 5.77 0.06 24.39
C ALA A 25 6.14 -1.40 24.73
N THR A 26 6.55 -2.19 23.73
CA THR A 26 6.99 -3.58 23.96
C THR A 26 8.23 -3.64 24.86
N ALA A 27 9.25 -2.81 24.58
CA ALA A 27 10.44 -2.75 25.42
C ALA A 27 10.09 -2.36 26.87
N THR A 28 9.15 -1.43 27.06
CA THR A 28 8.68 -1.02 28.38
C THR A 28 7.96 -2.15 29.11
N ILE A 29 7.05 -2.86 28.42
CA ILE A 29 6.35 -4.01 29.00
C ILE A 29 7.37 -5.07 29.43
N VAL A 30 8.27 -5.48 28.54
CA VAL A 30 9.29 -6.48 28.87
C VAL A 30 10.18 -6.02 30.02
N PHE A 31 10.52 -4.73 30.08
CA PHE A 31 11.31 -4.17 31.17
C PHE A 31 10.58 -4.19 32.51
N VAL A 32 9.29 -3.83 32.53
CA VAL A 32 8.47 -3.85 33.76
C VAL A 32 8.39 -5.25 34.34
N PHE A 33 8.22 -6.27 33.49
CA PHE A 33 8.13 -7.67 33.95
C PHE A 33 9.49 -8.29 34.29
N THR A 34 10.53 -7.97 33.52
CA THR A 34 11.82 -8.66 33.63
C THR A 34 12.84 -7.90 34.49
N ARG A 35 12.66 -6.59 34.68
CA ARG A 35 13.60 -5.65 35.32
C ARG A 35 15.02 -5.66 34.73
N ARG A 36 15.20 -6.23 33.53
CA ARG A 36 16.50 -6.35 32.84
C ARG A 36 16.45 -5.62 31.50
N ILE A 37 17.26 -4.57 31.39
CA ILE A 37 17.33 -3.72 30.19
C ILE A 37 17.79 -4.52 28.97
N ALA A 38 18.81 -5.38 29.14
CA ALA A 38 19.35 -6.19 28.05
C ALA A 38 18.30 -7.11 27.39
N LEU A 39 17.42 -7.72 28.19
CA LEU A 39 16.34 -8.57 27.66
C LEU A 39 15.25 -7.74 26.96
N SER A 40 14.96 -6.54 27.46
CA SER A 40 13.95 -5.65 26.90
C SER A 40 14.34 -5.14 25.51
N ILE A 41 15.61 -4.77 25.34
CA ILE A 41 16.17 -4.38 24.04
C ILE A 41 16.20 -5.58 23.08
N GLY A 42 16.64 -6.75 23.56
CA GLY A 42 16.65 -7.98 22.76
C GLY A 42 15.27 -8.35 22.23
N VAL A 43 14.23 -8.28 23.09
CA VAL A 43 12.86 -8.55 22.66
C VAL A 43 12.35 -7.51 21.67
N GLY A 44 12.61 -6.21 21.88
CA GLY A 44 12.21 -5.18 20.91
C GLY A 44 12.85 -5.36 19.51
N LEU A 45 14.11 -5.79 19.45
CA LEU A 45 14.79 -6.11 18.20
C LEU A 45 14.19 -7.36 17.52
N VAL A 46 14.00 -8.44 18.28
CA VAL A 46 13.40 -9.68 17.77
C VAL A 46 11.97 -9.43 17.28
N GLU A 47 11.18 -8.66 18.02
CA GLU A 47 9.83 -8.26 17.62
C GLU A 47 9.83 -7.48 16.30
N SER A 48 10.77 -6.55 16.13
CA SER A 48 10.90 -5.75 14.91
C SER A 48 11.18 -6.64 13.69
N VAL A 49 12.10 -7.59 13.83
CA VAL A 49 12.42 -8.57 12.77
C VAL A 49 11.22 -9.51 12.52
N ALA A 50 10.59 -10.01 13.57
CA ALA A 50 9.42 -10.88 13.47
C ALA A 50 8.26 -10.19 12.73
N LYS A 51 8.03 -8.89 12.96
CA LYS A 51 7.02 -8.12 12.22
C LYS A 51 7.32 -8.02 10.74
N ILE A 52 8.58 -7.85 10.34
CA ILE A 52 8.97 -7.83 8.92
C ILE A 52 8.66 -9.18 8.27
N ILE A 53 9.08 -10.28 8.91
CA ILE A 53 8.83 -11.64 8.42
C ILE A 53 7.33 -11.93 8.34
N CYS A 54 6.58 -11.60 9.40
CA CYS A 54 5.14 -11.79 9.47
C CYS A 54 4.40 -10.96 8.41
N TYR A 55 4.81 -9.70 8.21
CA TYR A 55 4.26 -8.85 7.15
C TYR A 55 4.51 -9.44 5.76
N TYR A 56 5.72 -9.93 5.49
CA TYR A 56 6.05 -10.55 4.22
C TYR A 56 5.22 -11.82 3.97
N ILE A 57 5.08 -12.68 4.98
CA ILE A 57 4.23 -13.88 4.87
C ILE A 57 2.77 -13.47 4.68
N HIS A 58 2.27 -12.49 5.43
CA HIS A 58 0.92 -11.97 5.29
C HIS A 58 0.66 -11.44 3.88
N GLU A 59 1.57 -10.63 3.32
CA GLU A 59 1.46 -10.14 1.96
C GLU A 59 1.47 -11.28 0.95
N ARG A 60 2.30 -12.31 1.14
CA ARG A 60 2.29 -13.49 0.28
C ARG A 60 1.00 -14.27 0.37
N VAL A 61 0.48 -14.53 1.56
CA VAL A 61 -0.82 -15.18 1.76
C VAL A 61 -1.94 -14.34 1.14
N TRP A 62 -1.90 -13.02 1.33
CA TRP A 62 -2.88 -12.09 0.78
C TRP A 62 -2.82 -12.02 -0.74
N SER A 63 -1.65 -12.17 -1.35
CA SER A 63 -1.50 -12.26 -2.81
C SER A 63 -2.18 -13.49 -3.41
N PHE A 64 -2.44 -14.55 -2.63
CA PHE A 64 -3.23 -15.69 -3.10
C PHE A 64 -4.74 -15.46 -2.95
N ILE A 65 -5.14 -14.44 -2.19
CA ILE A 65 -6.52 -14.09 -1.91
C ILE A 65 -6.89 -12.92 -2.83
N ASP A 66 -7.49 -13.23 -3.99
CA ASP A 66 -7.99 -12.24 -4.96
C ASP A 66 -9.31 -11.61 -4.46
N PHE A 67 -9.24 -10.95 -3.30
CA PHE A 67 -10.38 -10.35 -2.64
C PHE A 67 -10.47 -8.86 -2.97
N GLY A 68 -11.50 -8.48 -3.72
CA GLY A 68 -11.85 -7.08 -3.94
C GLY A 68 -11.31 -6.43 -5.21
N THR A 69 -10.70 -7.17 -6.13
CA THR A 69 -10.36 -6.64 -7.46
C THR A 69 -11.65 -6.35 -8.22
N LYS A 70 -12.14 -5.10 -8.16
CA LYS A 70 -13.14 -4.60 -9.12
C LYS A 70 -12.46 -4.53 -10.48
N LYS A 71 -12.49 -5.64 -11.21
CA LYS A 71 -12.01 -5.70 -12.58
C LYS A 71 -12.75 -4.62 -13.37
N HIS A 72 -12.00 -3.71 -13.99
CA HIS A 72 -12.57 -2.71 -14.86
C HIS A 72 -13.46 -3.44 -15.89
N PRO A 73 -14.67 -2.97 -16.21
CA PRO A 73 -15.55 -3.69 -17.14
C PRO A 73 -14.90 -3.97 -18.50
N LEU A 74 -13.90 -3.17 -18.88
CA LEU A 74 -13.11 -3.36 -20.11
C LEU A 74 -11.86 -4.24 -19.95
N SER A 75 -11.50 -4.69 -18.74
CA SER A 75 -10.27 -5.49 -18.53
C SER A 75 -10.37 -6.91 -19.07
N SER A 76 -11.57 -7.37 -19.43
CA SER A 76 -11.80 -8.69 -20.05
C SER A 76 -11.62 -8.67 -21.57
N LEU A 77 -11.46 -7.49 -22.19
CA LEU A 77 -11.30 -7.41 -23.64
C LEU A 77 -9.89 -7.86 -24.04
N PRO A 78 -9.75 -8.76 -25.03
CA PRO A 78 -8.44 -9.17 -25.51
C PRO A 78 -7.77 -8.01 -26.26
N VAL A 79 -6.70 -7.46 -25.70
CA VAL A 79 -5.91 -6.38 -26.32
C VAL A 79 -4.71 -7.00 -27.03
N SER A 80 -4.69 -6.96 -28.36
CA SER A 80 -3.62 -7.55 -29.16
C SER A 80 -2.43 -6.61 -29.42
N LYS A 81 -2.62 -5.30 -29.30
CA LYS A 81 -1.59 -4.28 -29.49
C LYS A 81 -1.69 -3.19 -28.41
N PRO A 82 -0.57 -2.59 -27.98
CA PRO A 82 -0.61 -1.42 -27.10
C PRO A 82 -1.31 -0.25 -27.79
N LEU A 83 -1.93 0.63 -27.00
CA LEU A 83 -2.64 1.82 -27.48
C LEU A 83 -1.63 2.82 -28.08
N THR A 84 -1.80 3.17 -29.35
CA THR A 84 -1.05 4.24 -30.02
C THR A 84 -1.74 5.59 -29.81
N GLU A 85 -1.01 6.70 -29.95
CA GLU A 85 -1.58 8.05 -29.82
C GLU A 85 -2.75 8.28 -30.79
N ASP A 86 -2.65 7.83 -32.03
CA ASP A 86 -3.76 7.90 -33.02
C ASP A 86 -5.00 7.11 -32.56
N ASP A 87 -4.81 5.95 -31.90
CA ASP A 87 -5.92 5.14 -31.38
C ASP A 87 -6.66 5.89 -30.26
N MET A 88 -5.97 6.75 -29.49
CA MET A 88 -6.57 7.56 -28.42
C MET A 88 -7.51 8.62 -28.96
N ASP A 89 -7.14 9.28 -30.06
CA ASP A 89 -7.99 10.28 -30.71
C ASP A 89 -9.25 9.64 -31.30
N ILE A 90 -9.11 8.46 -31.91
CA ILE A 90 -10.25 7.68 -32.42
C ILE A 90 -11.18 7.28 -31.26
N ILE A 91 -10.64 6.78 -30.15
CA ILE A 91 -11.43 6.41 -28.96
C ILE A 91 -12.14 7.64 -28.39
N LYS A 92 -11.44 8.78 -28.25
CA LYS A 92 -12.03 10.02 -27.73
C LYS A 92 -13.20 10.49 -28.60
N ASN A 93 -13.02 10.50 -29.93
CA ASN A 93 -14.09 10.87 -30.85
C ASN A 93 -15.28 9.91 -30.79
N LYS A 94 -15.02 8.61 -30.63
CA LYS A 94 -16.09 7.61 -30.49
C LYS A 94 -16.83 7.73 -29.15
N LEU A 95 -16.12 8.07 -28.07
CA LEU A 95 -16.73 8.32 -26.77
C LEU A 95 -17.56 9.61 -26.76
N LYS A 96 -17.16 10.62 -27.54
CA LYS A 96 -17.98 11.82 -27.79
C LYS A 96 -19.27 11.49 -28.52
N ASP A 97 -19.20 10.73 -29.62
CA ASP A 97 -20.37 10.31 -30.40
C ASP A 97 -21.38 9.51 -29.54
N LEU A 98 -20.87 8.69 -28.63
CA LEU A 98 -21.68 7.93 -27.68
C LEU A 98 -22.20 8.75 -26.49
N GLY A 99 -21.84 10.04 -26.38
CA GLY A 99 -22.29 10.93 -25.31
C GLY A 99 -21.68 10.63 -23.94
N TYR A 100 -20.55 9.93 -23.88
CA TYR A 100 -19.84 9.64 -22.62
C TYR A 100 -18.89 10.77 -22.19
N ILE A 101 -18.57 11.70 -23.07
CA ILE A 101 -17.67 12.83 -22.84
C ILE A 101 -18.36 14.10 -23.36
N ASP A 102 -18.43 15.14 -22.54
CA ASP A 102 -18.92 16.46 -22.94
C ASP A 102 -17.95 17.17 -23.90
N GLU A 103 -18.48 17.98 -24.82
CA GLU A 103 -17.67 18.86 -25.67
C GLU A 103 -17.19 20.06 -24.86
N ASP A 104 -15.94 20.00 -24.36
CA ASP A 104 -15.17 21.20 -23.97
C ASP A 104 -14.73 21.98 -25.23
#